data_AF-A0A1G2L9T3-F1
#
_entry.id   AF-A0A1G2L9T3-F1
#
_cell.length_a   1.000
_cell.length_b   1.000
_cell.length_c   1.000
_cell.angle_alpha   90.00
_cell.angle_beta   90.00
_cell.angle_gamma   90.00
#
_symmetry.space_group_name_H-M   'P 1'
#
loop_
_entity.id
_entity.type
_entity.pdbx_description
1 polymer ?
#
loop_
_entity_poly.entity_id
_entity_poly.type
_entity_poly.pdbx_seq_one_letter_code
_entity_poly.pdbx_strand_id
1 'polypeptide(L)'
;MSHYLNNLRRGGRKGFTLIELLVVIAIIGILASIVLASLNTARQKSRDARRISDVKQIQLALELFADSNSQEYPDAVADLETDDFLPATPLDPVSGAGYPYDNFEDSTGGACAIDVGSCLYYHLGANLEDDGTGAVGTGGNSVLGSDSDSALGFAGLSTDCVTAGSDDGCFDVTP
;
A
#
# COMPACT_ATOMS: atom_id res chain seq x y z
N MET A 1 7.69 -47.56 -70.93
CA MET A 1 7.42 -47.88 -69.51
C MET A 1 8.02 -46.76 -68.66
N SER A 2 7.17 -45.84 -68.20
CA SER A 2 7.36 -44.89 -67.09
C SER A 2 8.66 -44.09 -66.97
N HIS A 3 8.69 -42.89 -67.56
CA HIS A 3 9.43 -41.75 -67.03
C HIS A 3 8.60 -41.12 -65.91
N TYR A 4 8.92 -41.44 -64.65
CA TYR A 4 8.40 -40.71 -63.50
C TYR A 4 9.49 -40.64 -62.42
N LEU A 5 9.49 -39.52 -61.71
CA LEU A 5 10.23 -39.22 -60.47
C LEU A 5 11.62 -38.59 -60.64
N ASN A 6 11.70 -37.27 -60.47
CA ASN A 6 12.09 -36.68 -59.17
C ASN A 6 12.48 -35.21 -59.35
N ASN A 7 11.49 -34.32 -59.25
CA ASN A 7 11.75 -32.91 -59.00
C ASN A 7 11.84 -32.73 -57.47
N LEU A 8 12.98 -33.10 -56.89
CA LEU A 8 13.30 -32.79 -55.50
C LEU A 8 13.49 -31.27 -55.39
N ARG A 9 12.39 -30.57 -55.10
CA ARG A 9 12.42 -29.16 -54.66
C ARG A 9 13.27 -29.11 -53.40
N ARG A 10 14.57 -28.82 -53.56
CA ARG A 10 15.50 -28.53 -52.48
C ARG A 10 15.04 -27.22 -51.85
N GLY A 11 14.14 -27.31 -50.87
CA GLY A 11 13.76 -26.20 -50.02
C GLY A 11 15.02 -25.72 -49.31
N GLY A 12 15.63 -24.66 -49.82
CA GLY A 12 16.81 -24.04 -49.23
C GLY A 12 16.48 -23.66 -47.79
N ARG A 13 17.09 -24.35 -46.83
CA ARG A 13 17.03 -23.99 -45.42
C ARG A 13 17.75 -22.65 -45.29
N LYS A 14 16.99 -21.56 -45.23
CA LYS A 14 17.50 -20.23 -44.94
C LYS A 14 17.97 -20.26 -43.47
N GLY A 15 19.27 -20.08 -43.26
CA GLY A 15 19.81 -19.88 -41.92
C GLY A 15 19.56 -18.44 -41.48
N PHE A 16 19.34 -18.24 -40.17
CA PHE A 16 19.30 -16.90 -39.58
C PHE A 16 20.65 -16.22 -39.74
N THR A 17 20.65 -14.96 -40.15
CA THR A 17 21.83 -14.12 -40.15
C THR A 17 22.12 -13.60 -38.74
N LEU A 18 23.39 -13.32 -38.43
CA LEU A 18 23.78 -12.74 -37.15
C LEU A 18 23.10 -11.39 -36.89
N ILE A 19 22.87 -10.61 -37.96
CA ILE A 19 22.20 -9.31 -37.87
C ILE A 19 20.71 -9.44 -37.55
N GLU A 20 20.02 -10.45 -38.08
CA GLU A 20 18.61 -10.73 -37.74
C GLU A 20 18.47 -11.07 -36.25
N LEU A 21 19.38 -11.86 -35.69
CA LEU A 21 19.34 -12.18 -34.26
C LEU A 21 19.67 -10.95 -33.40
N LEU A 22 20.64 -10.14 -33.81
CA LEU A 22 21.04 -8.92 -33.10
C LEU A 22 19.88 -7.90 -32.99
N VAL A 23 19.14 -7.68 -34.08
CA VAL A 23 18.01 -6.76 -34.08
C VAL A 23 16.88 -7.26 -33.16
N VAL A 24 16.65 -8.58 -33.11
CA VAL A 24 15.59 -9.16 -32.27
C VAL A 24 15.88 -8.95 -30.79
N ILE A 25 17.11 -9.23 -30.33
CA ILE A 25 17.46 -9.02 -28.91
C ILE A 25 17.44 -7.52 -28.55
N ALA A 26 17.78 -6.64 -29.50
CA ALA A 26 17.69 -5.19 -29.30
C ALA A 26 16.23 -4.75 -29.07
N ILE A 27 15.29 -5.23 -29.87
CA ILE A 27 13.86 -4.92 -29.71
C ILE A 27 13.31 -5.50 -28.40
N ILE A 28 13.65 -6.77 -28.08
CA ILE A 28 13.24 -7.40 -26.81
C ILE A 28 13.76 -6.59 -25.61
N GLY A 29 15.01 -6.11 -25.67
CA GLY A 29 15.59 -5.28 -24.62
C GLY A 29 14.82 -3.96 -24.39
N ILE A 30 14.41 -3.28 -25.46
CA ILE A 30 13.61 -2.04 -25.38
C ILE A 30 12.23 -2.33 -24.80
N LEU A 31 11.56 -3.39 -25.24
CA LEU A 31 10.23 -3.74 -24.74
C LEU A 31 10.30 -4.18 -23.26
N ALA A 32 11.32 -4.95 -22.88
CA ALA A 32 11.50 -5.43 -21.52
C ALA A 32 11.75 -4.29 -20.51
N SER A 33 12.49 -3.24 -20.89
CA SER A 33 12.75 -2.12 -19.98
C SER A 33 11.48 -1.32 -19.65
N ILE A 34 10.61 -1.11 -20.64
CA ILE A 34 9.31 -0.42 -20.43
C ILE A 34 8.40 -1.25 -19.52
N VAL A 35 8.35 -2.57 -19.73
CA VAL A 35 7.53 -3.48 -18.91
C VAL A 35 8.04 -3.52 -17.46
N LEU A 36 9.35 -3.49 -17.24
CA LEU A 36 9.89 -3.51 -15.88
C LEU A 36 9.55 -2.23 -15.11
N ALA A 37 9.63 -1.07 -15.76
CA ALA A 37 9.25 0.20 -15.15
C ALA A 37 7.76 0.21 -14.75
N SER A 38 6.87 -0.26 -15.62
CA SER A 38 5.43 -0.29 -15.32
C SER A 38 5.05 -1.30 -14.22
N LEU A 39 5.79 -2.42 -14.12
CA LEU A 39 5.55 -3.44 -13.10
C LEU A 39 5.86 -2.93 -11.68
N ASN A 40 6.86 -2.07 -11.51
CA ASN A 40 7.20 -1.52 -10.19
C ASN A 40 6.07 -0.64 -9.64
N THR A 41 5.57 0.29 -10.45
CA THR A 41 4.40 1.13 -10.11
C THR A 41 3.15 0.27 -9.86
N ALA A 42 2.90 -0.75 -10.68
CA ALA A 42 1.75 -1.65 -10.47
C ALA A 42 1.82 -2.38 -9.11
N ARG A 43 3.03 -2.75 -8.66
CA ARG A 43 3.22 -3.39 -7.36
C ARG A 43 3.02 -2.42 -6.20
N GLN A 44 3.45 -1.16 -6.32
CA GLN A 44 3.22 -0.11 -5.31
C GLN A 44 1.71 0.11 -5.11
N LYS A 45 0.98 0.37 -6.21
CA LYS A 45 -0.50 0.51 -6.19
C LYS A 45 -1.21 -0.70 -5.59
N SER A 46 -0.73 -1.91 -5.87
CA SER A 46 -1.31 -3.12 -5.27
C SER A 46 -1.09 -3.19 -3.76
N ARG A 47 0.02 -2.67 -3.23
CA ARG A 47 0.28 -2.61 -1.79
C ARG A 47 -0.55 -1.52 -1.13
N ASP A 48 -0.68 -0.36 -1.75
CA ASP A 48 -1.53 0.73 -1.25
C ASP A 48 -3.01 0.33 -1.22
N ALA A 49 -3.49 -0.33 -2.27
CA ALA A 49 -4.85 -0.87 -2.28
C ALA A 49 -5.08 -1.88 -1.14
N ARG A 50 -4.06 -2.67 -0.80
CA ARG A 50 -4.11 -3.57 0.36
C ARG A 50 -4.13 -2.79 1.68
N ARG A 51 -3.26 -1.80 1.87
CA ARG A 51 -3.25 -0.94 3.07
C ARG A 51 -4.61 -0.30 3.33
N ILE A 52 -5.23 0.27 2.29
CA ILE A 52 -6.55 0.88 2.37
C ILE A 52 -7.61 -0.17 2.74
N SER A 53 -7.53 -1.37 2.16
CA SER A 53 -8.44 -2.47 2.50
C SER A 53 -8.27 -2.93 3.95
N ASP A 54 -7.04 -2.95 4.44
CA ASP A 54 -6.71 -3.38 5.81
C ASP A 54 -7.19 -2.35 6.83
N VAL A 55 -6.96 -1.06 6.60
CA VAL A 55 -7.52 0.04 7.43
C VAL A 55 -9.05 -0.03 7.47
N LYS A 56 -9.72 -0.25 6.34
CA LYS A 56 -11.19 -0.38 6.31
C LYS A 56 -11.72 -1.59 7.07
N GLN A 57 -10.97 -2.70 7.10
CA GLN A 57 -11.34 -3.87 7.89
C GLN A 57 -11.25 -3.55 9.38
N ILE A 58 -10.19 -2.87 9.81
CA ILE A 58 -10.04 -2.44 11.20
C ILE A 58 -11.11 -1.42 11.56
N GLN A 59 -11.39 -0.43 10.70
CA GLN A 59 -12.49 0.53 10.90
C GLN A 59 -13.82 -0.16 11.16
N LEU A 60 -14.19 -1.13 10.33
CA LEU A 60 -15.44 -1.88 10.54
C LEU A 60 -15.44 -2.60 11.90
N ALA A 61 -14.31 -3.20 12.29
CA ALA A 61 -14.20 -3.85 13.58
C ALA A 61 -14.27 -2.87 14.76
N LEU A 62 -13.71 -1.66 14.62
CA LEU A 62 -13.81 -0.58 15.60
C LEU A 62 -15.28 -0.18 15.83
N GLU A 63 -16.06 -0.01 14.75
CA GLU A 63 -17.48 0.33 14.89
C GLU A 63 -18.28 -0.79 15.58
N LEU A 64 -18.01 -2.06 15.22
CA LEU A 64 -18.66 -3.21 15.86
C LEU A 64 -18.29 -3.33 17.35
N PHE A 65 -17.03 -3.03 17.69
CA PHE A 65 -16.57 -2.99 19.07
C PHE A 65 -17.29 -1.89 19.85
N ALA A 66 -17.35 -0.67 19.30
CA ALA A 66 -18.01 0.47 19.93
C ALA A 66 -19.50 0.20 20.19
N ASP A 67 -20.20 -0.40 19.22
CA ASP A 67 -21.60 -0.84 19.37
C ASP A 67 -21.81 -1.80 20.55
N SER A 68 -20.80 -2.62 20.85
CA SER A 68 -20.82 -3.61 21.94
C SER A 68 -20.32 -3.06 23.27
N ASN A 69 -19.53 -1.99 23.25
CA ASN A 69 -18.81 -1.42 24.40
C ASN A 69 -19.22 0.03 24.70
N SER A 70 -20.53 0.31 24.69
CA SER A 70 -21.08 1.60 25.13
C SER A 70 -20.55 2.82 24.34
N GLN A 71 -20.28 2.64 23.04
CA GLN A 71 -19.70 3.64 22.14
C GLN A 71 -18.25 4.04 22.46
N GLU A 72 -17.53 3.20 23.18
CA GLU A 72 -16.10 3.39 23.46
C GLU A 72 -15.24 2.56 22.51
N TYR A 73 -14.15 3.15 22.03
CA TYR A 73 -13.16 2.52 21.17
C TYR A 73 -12.00 1.94 21.98
N PRO A 74 -11.42 0.80 21.54
CA PRO A 74 -10.38 0.06 22.29
C PRO A 74 -9.12 0.89 22.52
N ASP A 75 -8.31 0.51 23.52
CA ASP A 75 -7.01 1.14 23.76
C ASP A 75 -5.97 0.74 22.71
N ALA A 76 -6.12 -0.45 22.12
CA ALA A 76 -5.28 -0.92 21.02
C ALA A 76 -6.07 -1.72 19.98
N VAL A 77 -5.62 -1.66 18.72
CA VAL A 77 -6.14 -2.52 17.64
C VAL A 77 -6.00 -4.02 17.96
N ALA A 78 -5.02 -4.41 18.79
CA ALA A 78 -4.85 -5.78 19.23
C ALA A 78 -6.00 -6.30 20.11
N ASP A 79 -6.73 -5.41 20.78
CA ASP A 79 -7.88 -5.77 21.61
C ASP A 79 -9.04 -6.26 20.72
N LEU A 80 -9.16 -5.73 19.50
CA LEU A 80 -10.14 -6.21 18.51
C LEU A 80 -9.92 -7.68 18.11
N GLU A 81 -8.66 -8.15 18.11
CA GLU A 81 -8.35 -9.56 17.86
C GLU A 81 -8.63 -10.42 19.09
N THR A 82 -8.28 -9.92 20.28
CA THR A 82 -8.49 -10.63 21.54
C THR A 82 -9.99 -10.82 21.86
N ASP A 83 -10.80 -9.84 21.50
CA ASP A 83 -12.25 -9.83 21.72
C ASP A 83 -13.08 -10.37 20.54
N ASP A 84 -12.43 -11.04 19.57
CA ASP A 84 -13.06 -11.75 18.44
C ASP A 84 -13.83 -10.85 17.45
N PHE A 85 -13.46 -9.56 17.35
CA PHE A 85 -13.93 -8.64 16.32
C PHE A 85 -13.09 -8.69 15.03
N LEU A 86 -11.82 -9.13 15.15
CA LEU A 86 -10.93 -9.42 14.02
C LEU A 86 -10.34 -10.83 14.14
N PRO A 87 -10.25 -11.59 13.04
CA PRO A 87 -9.60 -12.91 13.07
C PRO A 87 -8.07 -12.83 13.21
N ALA A 88 -7.47 -11.71 12.81
CA ALA A 88 -6.07 -11.37 12.99
C ALA A 88 -5.89 -9.88 12.68
N THR A 89 -5.04 -9.19 13.43
CA THR A 89 -4.67 -7.81 13.14
C THR A 89 -3.92 -7.68 11.79
N PRO A 90 -4.45 -6.90 10.82
CA PRO A 90 -3.75 -6.67 9.57
C PRO A 90 -2.43 -5.91 9.78
N LEU A 91 -1.41 -6.27 8.99
CA LEU A 91 -0.08 -5.66 9.05
C LEU A 91 0.32 -5.13 7.67
N ASP A 92 1.09 -4.04 7.67
CA ASP A 92 1.63 -3.44 6.45
C ASP A 92 2.42 -4.46 5.62
N PRO A 93 2.16 -4.57 4.30
CA PRO A 93 2.73 -5.62 3.46
C PRO A 93 4.24 -5.48 3.21
N VAL A 94 4.87 -4.37 3.59
CA VAL A 94 6.30 -4.12 3.42
C VAL A 94 7.03 -4.12 4.75
N SER A 95 6.54 -3.36 5.73
CA SER A 95 7.21 -3.22 7.02
C SER A 95 6.84 -4.34 8.00
N GLY A 96 5.68 -4.97 7.83
CA GLY A 96 5.11 -5.90 8.80
C GLY A 96 4.66 -5.23 10.10
N ALA A 97 4.61 -3.89 10.14
CA ALA A 97 4.13 -3.13 11.28
C ALA A 97 2.59 -3.03 11.28
N GLY A 98 2.01 -2.81 12.46
CA GLY A 98 0.60 -2.44 12.57
C GLY A 98 0.32 -1.04 12.02
N TYR A 99 -0.94 -0.79 11.72
CA TYR A 99 -1.41 0.53 11.27
C TYR A 99 -1.49 1.50 12.46
N PRO A 100 -1.04 2.77 12.29
CA PRO A 100 -1.22 3.81 13.30
C PRO A 100 -2.67 3.91 13.76
N TYR A 101 -2.86 3.87 15.07
CA TYR A 101 -4.16 3.94 15.72
C TYR A 101 -4.00 4.65 17.06
N ASP A 102 -4.86 5.62 17.31
CA ASP A 102 -4.98 6.33 18.57
C ASP A 102 -6.46 6.55 18.90
N ASN A 103 -6.83 6.44 20.18
CA ASN A 103 -8.17 6.74 20.69
C ASN A 103 -8.14 8.01 21.56
N PHE A 104 -9.26 8.74 21.59
CA PHE A 104 -9.37 10.03 22.27
C PHE A 104 -10.68 10.18 23.03
N GLU A 105 -10.64 10.91 24.15
CA GLU A 105 -11.83 11.24 24.94
C GLU A 105 -12.72 12.26 24.24
N ASP A 106 -12.11 13.19 23.50
CA ASP A 106 -12.77 14.27 22.81
C ASP A 106 -12.11 14.58 21.45
N SER A 107 -12.75 15.43 20.66
CA SER A 107 -12.24 15.89 19.36
C SER A 107 -11.04 16.85 19.46
N THR A 108 -10.53 17.11 20.67
CA THR A 108 -9.37 17.98 20.93
C THR A 108 -8.06 17.18 21.01
N GLY A 109 -8.12 15.84 21.01
CA GLY A 109 -6.94 14.99 20.83
C GLY A 109 -6.19 14.61 22.11
N GLY A 110 -6.90 14.43 23.24
CA GLY A 110 -6.31 13.86 24.46
C GLY A 110 -6.26 12.33 24.41
N ALA A 111 -5.08 11.74 24.63
CA ALA A 111 -4.92 10.28 24.72
C ALA A 111 -5.91 9.69 25.73
N CYS A 112 -6.63 8.66 25.30
CA CYS A 112 -7.61 7.98 26.13
C CYS A 112 -7.10 6.63 26.63
N ALA A 113 -7.61 6.19 27.78
CA ALA A 113 -7.55 4.79 28.20
C ALA A 113 -8.90 4.43 28.81
N ILE A 114 -9.49 3.31 28.39
CA ILE A 114 -10.85 2.89 28.79
C ILE A 114 -11.00 2.80 30.32
N ASP A 115 -9.93 2.47 31.04
CA ASP A 115 -9.95 2.37 32.50
C ASP A 115 -10.07 3.73 33.24
N VAL A 116 -9.84 4.85 32.54
CA VAL A 116 -9.79 6.21 33.12
C VAL A 116 -10.71 7.23 32.44
N GLY A 117 -11.13 6.98 31.20
CA GLY A 117 -11.95 7.92 30.41
C GLY A 117 -12.86 7.21 29.40
N SER A 118 -13.80 7.96 28.83
CA SER A 118 -14.68 7.47 27.77
C SER A 118 -14.07 7.77 26.41
N CYS A 119 -13.53 6.74 25.75
CA CYS A 119 -12.81 6.87 24.48
C CYS A 119 -13.79 6.93 23.30
N LEU A 120 -14.33 8.12 23.02
CA LEU A 120 -15.41 8.32 22.04
C LEU A 120 -14.94 8.63 20.62
N TYR A 121 -13.64 8.86 20.42
CA TYR A 121 -13.06 9.20 19.13
C TYR A 121 -11.85 8.32 18.85
N TYR A 122 -11.52 8.13 17.57
CA TYR A 122 -10.26 7.50 17.16
C TYR A 122 -9.72 8.12 15.88
N HIS A 123 -8.44 7.88 15.65
CA HIS A 123 -7.80 8.06 14.37
C HIS A 123 -7.15 6.72 14.00
N LEU A 124 -7.44 6.22 12.80
CA LEU A 124 -6.76 5.06 12.21
C LEU A 124 -6.26 5.37 10.80
N GLY A 125 -5.03 4.99 10.45
CA GLY A 125 -4.54 5.24 9.10
C GLY A 125 -3.41 4.37 8.58
N ALA A 126 -2.95 4.70 7.38
CA ALA A 126 -1.84 4.05 6.71
C ALA A 126 -1.04 5.03 5.85
N ASN A 127 0.28 4.82 5.81
CA ASN A 127 1.16 5.53 4.89
C ASN A 127 1.20 4.80 3.54
N LEU A 128 0.86 5.49 2.46
CA LEU A 128 0.90 5.02 1.08
C LEU A 128 2.27 5.29 0.44
N GLU A 129 2.62 4.54 -0.59
CA GLU A 129 3.97 4.58 -1.19
C GLU A 129 4.21 5.71 -2.23
N ASP A 130 3.22 6.59 -2.45
CA ASP A 130 3.12 7.69 -3.43
C ASP A 130 3.54 7.38 -4.89
N ASP A 131 2.73 7.82 -5.85
CA ASP A 131 2.89 7.59 -7.30
C ASP A 131 2.53 8.84 -8.18
N GLY A 132 2.63 10.08 -7.66
CA GLY A 132 1.99 11.26 -8.26
C GLY A 132 2.86 12.34 -8.94
N THR A 133 3.82 12.02 -9.83
CA THR A 133 4.54 13.01 -10.69
C THR A 133 5.26 14.17 -9.98
N GLY A 134 6.56 13.98 -9.67
CA GLY A 134 7.54 15.09 -9.71
C GLY A 134 8.18 15.55 -8.40
N ALA A 135 8.78 14.64 -7.64
CA ALA A 135 9.96 14.97 -6.84
C ALA A 135 11.17 14.13 -7.30
N VAL A 136 11.99 14.76 -8.14
CA VAL A 136 13.37 14.34 -8.41
C VAL A 136 14.11 14.31 -7.08
N GLY A 137 14.61 13.13 -6.67
CA GLY A 137 15.63 12.99 -5.63
C GLY A 137 15.21 13.54 -4.26
N THR A 138 15.17 12.72 -3.23
CA THR A 138 16.40 12.38 -2.52
C THR A 138 16.08 11.19 -1.65
N GLY A 139 17.00 10.23 -1.59
CA GLY A 139 16.92 9.14 -0.63
C GLY A 139 16.63 9.66 0.78
N GLY A 140 15.65 9.04 1.40
CA GLY A 140 15.07 9.40 2.68
C GLY A 140 13.60 9.00 2.57
N ASN A 141 13.22 7.76 2.83
CA ASN A 141 12.98 7.34 4.21
C ASN A 141 13.47 8.34 5.26
N SER A 142 12.94 9.56 5.25
CA SER A 142 12.52 10.17 6.49
C SER A 142 11.38 9.24 6.96
N VAL A 143 11.69 8.14 7.67
CA VAL A 143 11.86 8.24 9.13
C VAL A 143 11.35 9.60 9.54
N LEU A 144 10.04 9.66 9.81
CA LEU A 144 9.37 10.65 10.62
C LEU A 144 10.44 11.44 11.36
N GLY A 145 10.79 12.57 10.75
CA GLY A 145 11.97 13.31 11.11
C GLY A 145 11.62 14.00 12.39
N SER A 146 11.72 13.28 13.51
CA SER A 146 11.69 13.81 14.87
C SER A 146 10.88 15.09 14.95
N ASP A 147 9.55 15.00 14.79
CA ASP A 147 8.79 16.04 15.44
C ASP A 147 9.17 15.95 16.91
N SER A 148 9.54 17.09 17.42
CA SER A 148 10.05 17.22 18.78
C SER A 148 8.89 17.26 19.77
N ASP A 149 7.71 16.79 19.34
CA ASP A 149 6.64 16.36 20.20
C ASP A 149 6.71 14.84 20.32
N SER A 150 7.18 14.42 21.48
CA SER A 150 6.94 13.06 21.94
C SER A 150 5.43 12.86 22.07
N ALA A 151 4.75 12.39 21.01
CA ALA A 151 3.65 11.40 21.02
C ALA A 151 2.62 11.48 19.86
N LEU A 152 2.72 12.34 18.83
CA LEU A 152 1.48 12.71 18.08
C LEU A 152 1.58 12.77 16.55
N GLY A 153 2.26 11.80 15.91
CA GLY A 153 2.27 11.67 14.44
C GLY A 153 0.93 11.24 13.80
N PHE A 154 -0.10 10.96 14.60
CA PHE A 154 -1.45 10.64 14.17
C PHE A 154 -2.51 11.18 15.15
N ALA A 155 -2.20 12.24 15.88
CA ALA A 155 -3.25 13.00 16.54
C ALA A 155 -4.03 13.72 15.45
N GLY A 156 -5.35 13.64 15.48
CA GLY A 156 -6.32 14.30 14.58
C GLY A 156 -6.24 15.81 14.42
N LEU A 157 -5.10 16.40 14.71
CA LEU A 157 -4.72 17.79 14.47
C LEU A 157 -3.53 17.91 13.52
N SER A 158 -2.91 16.80 13.09
CA SER A 158 -1.89 16.84 12.05
C SER A 158 -2.54 17.29 10.74
N THR A 159 -2.24 18.55 10.39
CA THR A 159 -2.55 19.19 9.11
C THR A 159 -1.97 18.47 7.89
N ASP A 160 -1.25 17.37 8.07
CA ASP A 160 -0.47 16.72 7.02
C ASP A 160 -1.23 15.58 6.32
N CYS A 161 -2.51 15.37 6.66
CA CYS A 161 -3.45 14.57 5.85
C CYS A 161 -4.71 15.38 5.45
N VAL A 162 -4.67 16.71 5.55
CA VAL A 162 -5.87 17.59 5.45
C VAL A 162 -5.86 18.57 4.27
N THR A 163 -4.77 18.69 3.52
CA THR A 163 -4.84 19.50 2.29
C THR A 163 -5.44 18.68 1.16
N ALA A 164 -6.77 18.77 1.03
CA ALA A 164 -7.47 18.56 -0.22
C ALA A 164 -6.80 19.39 -1.34
N GLY A 165 -5.77 18.83 -1.98
CA GLY A 165 -4.97 19.55 -2.98
C GLY A 165 -3.47 19.17 -3.07
N SER A 166 -2.90 18.36 -2.17
CA SER A 166 -1.58 17.76 -2.36
C SER A 166 -1.68 16.24 -2.27
N ASP A 167 -0.97 15.55 -3.14
CA ASP A 167 -0.82 14.10 -3.15
C ASP A 167 -0.06 13.63 -1.90
N ASP A 168 -0.66 13.75 -0.71
CA ASP A 168 -0.06 13.25 0.53
C ASP A 168 -0.29 11.74 0.62
N GLY A 169 0.82 11.01 0.72
CA GLY A 169 0.87 9.54 0.81
C GLY A 169 0.35 9.00 2.13
N CYS A 170 -0.84 9.40 2.59
CA CYS A 170 -1.51 8.91 3.78
C CYS A 170 -3.01 8.66 3.52
N PHE A 171 -3.57 7.67 4.20
CA PHE A 171 -5.00 7.37 4.25
C PHE A 171 -5.42 7.33 5.72
N ASP A 172 -6.31 8.22 6.16
CA ASP A 172 -6.83 8.34 7.53
C ASP A 172 -8.35 8.15 7.55
N VAL A 173 -8.85 7.54 8.63
CA VAL A 173 -10.27 7.39 8.94
C VAL A 173 -10.53 7.75 10.41
N THR A 174 -11.61 8.49 10.62
CA THR A 174 -12.13 8.92 11.92
C THR A 174 -13.60 8.47 12.05
N PRO A 175 -14.14 8.35 13.28
CA PRO A 175 -15.56 8.17 13.48
C PRO A 175 -16.40 9.39 13.04
#